data_AF-A0AAN8BZ14-F1
#
_entry.id   AF-A0AAN8BZ14-F1
#
_cell.length_a   1.000
_cell.length_b   1.000
_cell.length_c   1.000
_cell.angle_alpha   90.00
_cell.angle_beta   90.00
_cell.angle_gamma   90.00
#
_symmetry.space_group_name_H-M   'P 1'
#
loop_
_entity.id
_entity.type
_entity.pdbx_description
1 polymer ?
#
loop_
_entity_poly.entity_id
_entity_poly.type
_entity_poly.pdbx_seq_one_letter_code
_entity_poly.pdbx_strand_id
1 'polypeptide(L)'
;MYWVAGFASSRPCVVELGRNHSLPLGLCGFEQQQSLYGCIIAFPLQDYGGIMSVLGSDSWWKKTLYITGGALLAAAAYLLHELLAIRKEQELDSKDAIILHQFSRPKNGVPSLSPFCLKLETYLRMVDLPYQNYFDGKLSPQGKMPWIEYNHQQASGSEFIVDFLEEMLGVNLNVNLTPEERAVSRAITTMVEDHLYWTIAYCQWVDNVDETQKLLSMTGPLSDTLKWLLSHMNGSMVRREMYGHGIGRFSKEEVYTLMEKDMRTLATLLGDKKYFMGSKMSTLDATVFGHLAQAMWTLPGTRPEQLIKGELINLAMFCERMRRRFWPEWFVEVEDFYFEGESESSGSPTGLLDFGLFSRTNTLDDSDASSHSGGHSHTHSPKSDHSLFDSDVGTGSENDIQLKEELIPDLEDGRDWLTGDDA
;
A
#
# COMPACT_ATOMS: atom_id res chain seq x y z
N MET A 1 10.08 17.00 32.98
CA MET A 1 10.96 16.47 34.03
C MET A 1 10.09 15.72 35.03
N TYR A 2 10.49 14.49 35.34
CA TYR A 2 10.05 13.61 36.43
C TYR A 2 8.66 12.95 36.40
N TRP A 3 8.75 11.62 36.31
CA TRP A 3 7.77 10.60 36.67
C TRP A 3 7.47 10.61 38.18
N VAL A 4 6.38 9.94 38.60
CA VAL A 4 6.37 8.80 39.58
C VAL A 4 4.92 8.31 39.82
N ALA A 5 4.80 7.01 40.07
CA ALA A 5 3.59 6.19 40.15
C ALA A 5 3.13 5.85 41.59
N GLY A 6 1.92 5.26 41.70
CA GLY A 6 1.42 4.39 42.79
C GLY A 6 0.67 5.12 43.93
N PHE A 7 -0.38 4.60 44.59
CA PHE A 7 -0.94 3.25 44.75
C PHE A 7 -2.45 3.33 45.08
N ALA A 8 -3.18 2.23 44.84
CA ALA A 8 -4.55 2.01 45.29
C ALA A 8 -4.64 1.68 46.79
N SER A 9 -5.76 2.02 47.43
CA SER A 9 -6.22 1.37 48.67
C SER A 9 -7.73 1.21 48.69
N SER A 10 -8.15 0.05 49.18
CA SER A 10 -9.49 -0.52 49.15
C SER A 10 -10.26 -0.26 50.44
N ARG A 11 -11.33 0.56 50.37
CA ARG A 11 -12.70 0.32 50.92
C ARG A 11 -13.47 1.64 51.06
N PRO A 12 -14.81 1.59 50.95
CA PRO A 12 -15.62 2.75 50.62
C PRO A 12 -15.99 3.53 51.88
N CYS A 13 -15.65 4.81 51.91
CA CYS A 13 -16.37 5.78 52.73
C CYS A 13 -17.13 6.68 51.76
N VAL A 14 -18.42 6.40 51.58
CA VAL A 14 -19.34 7.34 50.94
C VAL A 14 -19.64 8.41 51.98
N VAL A 15 -18.91 9.52 51.92
CA VAL A 15 -19.32 10.76 52.56
C VAL A 15 -20.11 11.53 51.50
N GLU A 16 -21.43 11.40 51.57
CA GLU A 16 -22.35 12.21 50.79
C GLU A 16 -22.40 13.61 51.40
N LEU A 17 -21.49 14.49 50.95
CA LEU A 17 -21.59 15.93 51.18
C LEU A 17 -22.57 16.51 50.17
N GLY A 18 -23.86 16.34 50.44
CA GLY A 18 -24.94 17.02 49.75
C GLY A 18 -24.84 18.53 49.97
N ARG A 19 -24.26 19.23 48.99
CA ARG A 19 -24.25 20.69 48.93
C ARG A 19 -25.62 21.17 48.44
N ASN A 20 -26.58 21.31 49.35
CA ASN A 20 -27.78 22.11 49.12
C ASN A 20 -27.39 23.60 49.17
N HIS A 21 -27.15 24.19 48.01
CA HIS A 21 -27.18 25.64 47.84
C HIS A 21 -28.62 26.07 47.55
N SER A 22 -29.36 26.38 48.60
CA SER A 22 -30.53 27.27 48.53
C SER A 22 -30.10 28.65 49.05
N LEU A 23 -30.29 29.67 48.22
CA LEU A 23 -30.10 31.09 48.53
C LEU A 23 -30.89 31.50 49.79
N PRO A 24 -30.33 32.30 50.71
CA PRO A 24 -31.10 32.90 51.79
C PRO A 24 -31.59 34.30 51.42
N LEU A 25 -32.88 34.54 51.64
CA LEU A 25 -33.52 35.85 51.63
C LEU A 25 -33.71 36.28 53.09
N GLY A 26 -33.06 37.38 53.48
CA GLY A 26 -33.61 38.37 54.41
C GLY A 26 -33.57 38.12 55.92
N LEU A 27 -32.80 39.01 56.57
CA LEU A 27 -33.16 39.82 57.76
C LEU A 27 -32.74 39.37 59.17
N CYS A 28 -31.98 40.31 59.77
CA CYS A 28 -31.90 40.71 61.18
C CYS A 28 -31.21 39.80 62.21
N GLY A 29 -30.10 40.33 62.74
CA GLY A 29 -30.06 40.68 64.17
C GLY A 29 -29.21 39.81 65.09
N PHE A 30 -28.11 40.41 65.53
CA PHE A 30 -27.40 40.25 66.81
C PHE A 30 -26.57 39.00 67.11
N GLU A 31 -25.42 39.32 67.70
CA GLU A 31 -24.36 38.46 68.21
C GLU A 31 -24.86 37.47 69.27
N GLN A 32 -24.48 36.19 69.14
CA GLN A 32 -24.24 35.38 70.33
C GLN A 32 -23.24 34.25 70.07
N GLN A 33 -22.23 34.23 70.93
CA GLN A 33 -21.15 33.26 71.03
C GLN A 33 -21.66 32.00 71.78
N GLN A 34 -21.26 30.79 71.34
CA GLN A 34 -20.64 29.72 72.17
C GLN A 34 -21.03 28.25 71.82
N SER A 35 -19.94 27.46 71.79
CA SER A 35 -19.70 26.09 72.27
C SER A 35 -20.39 24.86 71.67
N LEU A 36 -19.53 23.96 71.18
CA LEU A 36 -19.68 22.51 71.05
C LEU A 36 -20.26 21.85 72.31
N TYR A 37 -21.19 20.92 72.14
CA TYR A 37 -21.32 19.73 73.00
C TYR A 37 -21.85 18.56 72.16
N GLY A 38 -21.11 17.46 72.14
CA GLY A 38 -21.59 16.16 71.64
C GLY A 38 -22.50 15.50 72.68
N CYS A 39 -23.48 14.74 72.20
CA CYS A 39 -24.20 13.78 73.04
C CYS A 39 -24.46 12.51 72.21
N ILE A 40 -23.87 11.41 72.65
CA ILE A 40 -24.18 10.05 72.19
C ILE A 40 -25.30 9.55 73.09
N ILE A 41 -26.45 9.22 72.52
CA ILE A 41 -27.53 8.53 73.23
C ILE A 41 -27.83 7.23 72.47
N ALA A 42 -27.55 6.10 73.12
CA ALA A 42 -27.91 4.77 72.66
C ALA A 42 -29.21 4.32 73.33
N PHE A 43 -30.08 3.65 72.57
CA PHE A 43 -31.22 2.89 73.11
C PHE A 43 -31.14 1.44 72.63
N PRO A 44 -31.38 0.44 73.51
CA PRO A 44 -31.21 -0.98 73.19
C PRO A 44 -32.44 -1.53 72.44
N LEU A 45 -32.19 -2.35 71.42
CA LEU A 45 -33.22 -3.10 70.69
C LEU A 45 -33.59 -4.36 71.47
N GLN A 46 -34.88 -4.48 71.80
CA GLN A 46 -35.48 -5.62 72.46
C GLN A 46 -35.88 -6.68 71.42
N ASP A 47 -35.46 -7.92 71.68
CA ASP A 47 -35.70 -9.11 70.87
C ASP A 47 -37.19 -9.36 70.60
N TYR A 48 -37.52 -9.67 69.34
CA TYR A 48 -38.65 -10.53 69.01
C TYR A 48 -38.19 -11.58 67.99
N GLY A 49 -38.03 -12.80 68.50
CA GLY A 49 -37.88 -14.00 67.69
C GLY A 49 -39.20 -14.37 67.01
N GLY A 50 -39.12 -14.61 65.70
CA GLY A 50 -40.17 -15.23 64.90
C GLY A 50 -39.51 -16.16 63.89
N ILE A 51 -39.59 -17.46 64.14
CA ILE A 51 -39.03 -18.53 63.33
C ILE A 51 -39.96 -18.74 62.12
N MET A 52 -39.42 -18.71 60.90
CA MET A 52 -39.98 -19.46 59.77
C MET A 52 -38.86 -20.19 59.05
N SER A 53 -38.79 -21.50 59.31
CA SER A 53 -37.97 -22.46 58.59
C SER A 53 -38.77 -23.05 57.44
N VAL A 54 -38.45 -22.67 56.20
CA VAL A 54 -38.92 -23.37 54.98
C VAL A 54 -37.87 -23.26 53.86
N LEU A 55 -37.50 -24.44 53.32
CA LEU A 55 -36.90 -24.73 52.00
C LEU A 55 -35.39 -24.48 51.74
N GLY A 56 -34.66 -25.60 51.61
CA GLY A 56 -33.69 -25.81 50.52
C GLY A 56 -32.37 -25.08 50.63
N SER A 57 -31.46 -25.59 51.47
CA SER A 57 -30.02 -25.27 51.43
C SER A 57 -29.41 -25.78 50.12
N ASP A 58 -29.58 -25.02 49.05
CA ASP A 58 -28.78 -25.13 47.84
C ASP A 58 -28.20 -23.75 47.59
N SER A 59 -27.06 -23.50 48.24
CA SER A 59 -26.68 -22.16 48.61
C SER A 59 -26.34 -21.34 47.37
N TRP A 60 -27.17 -20.34 47.09
CA TRP A 60 -27.10 -19.48 45.92
C TRP A 60 -25.69 -18.90 45.68
N TRP A 61 -24.93 -18.64 46.74
CA TRP A 61 -23.52 -18.23 46.66
C TRP A 61 -22.58 -19.26 46.04
N LYS A 62 -22.81 -20.57 46.22
CA LYS A 62 -22.04 -21.62 45.54
C LYS A 62 -22.31 -21.60 44.04
N LYS A 63 -23.58 -21.47 43.62
CA LYS A 63 -23.96 -21.37 42.20
C LYS A 63 -23.33 -20.13 41.56
N THR A 64 -23.37 -18.98 42.22
CA THR A 64 -22.71 -17.75 41.76
C THR A 64 -21.19 -17.93 41.65
N LEU A 65 -20.55 -18.59 42.63
CA LEU A 65 -19.11 -18.85 42.63
C LEU A 65 -18.68 -19.81 41.50
N TYR A 66 -19.48 -20.84 41.20
CA TYR A 66 -19.22 -21.74 40.07
C TYR A 66 -19.39 -21.03 38.72
N ILE A 67 -20.37 -20.15 38.60
CA ILE A 67 -20.61 -19.38 37.36
C ILE A 67 -19.50 -18.35 37.14
N THR A 68 -19.13 -17.57 38.15
CA THR A 68 -18.07 -16.55 38.02
C THR A 68 -16.68 -17.19 37.88
N GLY A 69 -16.41 -18.25 38.65
CA GLY A 69 -15.17 -19.01 38.53
C GLY A 69 -15.02 -19.71 37.18
N GLY A 70 -16.11 -20.30 36.66
CA GLY A 70 -16.14 -20.91 35.33
C GLY A 70 -15.92 -19.90 34.20
N ALA A 71 -16.53 -18.72 34.29
CA ALA A 71 -16.32 -17.64 33.32
C ALA A 71 -14.87 -17.12 33.33
N LEU A 72 -14.27 -16.96 34.51
CA LEU A 72 -12.86 -16.55 34.66
C LEU A 72 -11.90 -17.60 34.09
N LEU A 73 -12.15 -18.89 34.34
CA LEU A 73 -11.38 -19.98 33.77
C LEU A 73 -11.51 -20.05 32.25
N ALA A 74 -12.71 -19.85 31.70
CA ALA A 74 -12.93 -19.80 30.27
C ALA A 74 -12.21 -18.61 29.62
N ALA A 75 -12.24 -17.43 30.24
CA ALA A 75 -11.51 -16.26 29.77
C ALA A 75 -9.98 -16.47 29.84
N ALA A 76 -9.48 -17.06 30.92
CA ALA A 76 -8.06 -17.39 31.05
C ALA A 76 -7.61 -18.46 30.03
N ALA A 77 -8.44 -19.47 29.78
CA ALA A 77 -8.18 -20.49 28.77
C ALA A 77 -8.23 -19.92 27.35
N TYR A 78 -9.15 -18.99 27.07
CA TYR A 78 -9.21 -18.27 25.81
C TYR A 78 -7.95 -17.40 25.62
N LEU A 79 -7.58 -16.60 26.61
CA LEU A 79 -6.34 -15.80 26.57
C LEU A 79 -5.10 -16.68 26.42
N LEU A 80 -5.04 -17.82 27.11
CA LEU A 80 -3.95 -18.77 26.97
C LEU A 80 -3.93 -19.40 25.57
N HIS A 81 -5.08 -19.77 25.01
CA HIS A 81 -5.20 -20.27 23.65
C HIS A 81 -4.75 -19.22 22.63
N GLU A 82 -5.15 -17.96 22.82
CA GLU A 82 -4.75 -16.82 21.97
C GLU A 82 -3.24 -16.56 22.07
N LEU A 83 -2.67 -16.58 23.29
CA LEU A 83 -1.23 -16.47 23.50
C LEU A 83 -0.44 -17.65 22.89
N LEU A 84 -0.97 -18.87 22.98
CA LEU A 84 -0.37 -20.05 22.36
C LEU A 84 -0.50 -20.03 20.84
N ALA A 85 -1.60 -19.50 20.30
CA ALA A 85 -1.77 -19.30 18.86
C ALA A 85 -0.76 -18.27 18.33
N ILE A 86 -0.59 -17.14 19.02
CA ILE A 86 0.43 -16.11 18.72
C ILE A 86 1.84 -16.74 18.78
N ARG A 87 2.13 -17.55 19.80
CA ARG A 87 3.44 -18.23 19.92
C ARG A 87 3.68 -19.26 18.81
N LYS A 88 2.62 -19.94 18.36
CA LYS A 88 2.69 -20.93 17.28
C LYS A 88 2.86 -20.26 15.90
N GLU A 89 2.27 -19.09 15.69
CA GLU A 89 2.55 -18.24 14.52
C GLU A 89 4.02 -17.76 14.53
N GLN A 90 4.54 -17.34 15.69
CA GLN A 90 5.96 -17.01 15.85
C GLN A 90 6.92 -18.20 15.65
N GLU A 91 6.48 -19.44 15.88
CA GLU A 91 7.28 -20.65 15.61
C GLU A 91 7.26 -21.07 14.14
N LEU A 92 6.31 -20.57 13.33
CA LEU A 92 6.28 -20.74 11.87
C LEU A 92 7.21 -19.76 11.13
N ASP A 93 7.79 -18.82 11.87
CA ASP A 93 8.84 -17.89 11.45
C ASP A 93 10.17 -18.64 11.33
N SER A 94 10.25 -19.51 10.31
CA SER A 94 11.51 -20.11 9.90
C SER A 94 12.50 -18.98 9.62
N LYS A 95 13.70 -19.06 10.20
CA LYS A 95 14.78 -18.06 9.98
C LYS A 95 15.07 -17.79 8.49
N ASP A 96 14.66 -18.70 7.63
CA ASP A 96 14.89 -18.68 6.18
C ASP A 96 13.61 -18.39 5.36
N ALA A 97 12.47 -18.10 5.99
CA ALA A 97 11.24 -17.72 5.28
C ALA A 97 11.13 -16.19 5.16
N ILE A 98 10.76 -15.71 3.97
CA ILE A 98 10.39 -14.31 3.78
C ILE A 98 8.96 -14.14 4.29
N ILE A 99 8.77 -13.32 5.32
CA ILE A 99 7.46 -12.89 5.77
C ILE A 99 7.11 -11.59 5.07
N LEU A 100 6.04 -11.59 4.27
CA LEU A 100 5.51 -10.42 3.58
C LEU A 100 4.30 -9.88 4.35
N HIS A 101 4.46 -8.70 4.94
CA HIS A 101 3.36 -7.95 5.53
C HIS A 101 2.70 -7.07 4.48
N GLN A 102 1.38 -7.22 4.32
CA GLN A 102 0.59 -6.46 3.35
C GLN A 102 -0.89 -6.32 3.74
N PHE A 103 -1.64 -5.52 2.97
CA PHE A 103 -3.08 -5.33 3.19
C PHE A 103 -3.88 -6.59 2.83
N SER A 104 -5.01 -6.78 3.52
CA SER A 104 -5.93 -7.89 3.27
C SER A 104 -6.45 -7.89 1.83
N ARG A 105 -6.61 -9.09 1.25
CA ARG A 105 -7.11 -9.25 -0.13
C ARG A 105 -8.55 -8.73 -0.27
N PRO A 106 -8.89 -7.97 -1.34
CA PRO A 106 -10.26 -7.54 -1.61
C PRO A 106 -11.21 -8.71 -1.93
N LYS A 107 -12.51 -8.43 -1.89
CA LYS A 107 -13.57 -9.43 -2.09
C LYS A 107 -13.69 -9.95 -3.53
N ASN A 108 -13.24 -9.19 -4.52
CA ASN A 108 -13.34 -9.51 -5.94
C ASN A 108 -12.23 -10.46 -6.44
N GLY A 109 -11.42 -11.03 -5.55
CA GLY A 109 -10.36 -11.98 -5.90
C GLY A 109 -9.06 -11.33 -6.40
N VAL A 110 -9.02 -10.02 -6.60
CA VAL A 110 -7.77 -9.29 -6.89
C VAL A 110 -6.80 -9.47 -5.72
N PRO A 111 -5.48 -9.60 -5.93
CA PRO A 111 -4.56 -9.87 -4.83
C PRO A 111 -4.44 -8.74 -3.81
N SER A 112 -4.54 -7.49 -4.26
CA SER A 112 -4.37 -6.29 -3.43
C SER A 112 -4.94 -5.03 -4.11
N LEU A 113 -5.56 -4.16 -3.31
CA LEU A 113 -5.98 -2.79 -3.69
C LEU A 113 -4.83 -1.76 -3.58
N SER A 114 -3.67 -2.17 -3.06
CA SER A 114 -2.44 -1.38 -3.05
C SER A 114 -1.54 -1.85 -4.20
N PRO A 115 -1.17 -0.95 -5.14
CA PRO A 115 -0.29 -1.30 -6.25
C PRO A 115 1.12 -1.67 -5.79
N PHE A 116 1.60 -1.08 -4.69
CA PHE A 116 2.91 -1.43 -4.10
C PHE A 116 2.93 -2.85 -3.53
N CYS A 117 1.84 -3.28 -2.87
CA CYS A 117 1.72 -4.66 -2.36
C CYS A 117 1.69 -5.66 -3.52
N LEU A 118 0.89 -5.38 -4.56
CA LEU A 118 0.84 -6.22 -5.76
C LEU A 118 2.17 -6.26 -6.52
N LYS A 119 2.86 -5.11 -6.64
CA LYS A 119 4.22 -5.03 -7.21
C LYS A 119 5.17 -5.97 -6.48
N LEU A 120 5.23 -5.89 -5.15
CA LEU A 120 6.18 -6.68 -4.38
C LEU A 120 5.85 -8.17 -4.38
N GLU A 121 4.59 -8.56 -4.19
CA GLU A 121 4.19 -9.97 -4.25
C GLU A 121 4.45 -10.55 -5.66
N THR A 122 4.23 -9.76 -6.71
CA THR A 122 4.58 -10.16 -8.09
C THR A 122 6.09 -10.30 -8.26
N TYR A 123 6.90 -9.37 -7.72
CA TYR A 123 8.36 -9.48 -7.77
C TYR A 123 8.86 -10.78 -7.15
N LEU A 124 8.41 -11.12 -5.93
CA LEU A 124 8.79 -12.37 -5.25
C LEU A 124 8.46 -13.61 -6.09
N ARG A 125 7.30 -13.62 -6.76
CA ARG A 125 6.90 -14.69 -7.68
C ARG A 125 7.73 -14.72 -8.96
N MET A 126 8.17 -13.57 -9.47
CA MET A 126 9.03 -13.49 -10.66
C MET A 126 10.42 -14.08 -10.42
N VAL A 127 10.95 -13.91 -9.21
CA VAL A 127 12.24 -14.49 -8.80
C VAL A 127 12.12 -15.86 -8.14
N ASP A 128 10.92 -16.45 -8.13
CA ASP A 128 10.61 -17.77 -7.55
C ASP A 128 11.06 -17.92 -6.08
N LEU A 129 10.95 -16.84 -5.29
CA LEU A 129 11.25 -16.87 -3.87
C LEU A 129 10.02 -17.32 -3.07
N PRO A 130 10.15 -18.28 -2.15
CA PRO A 130 9.07 -18.66 -1.25
C PRO A 130 8.85 -17.58 -0.18
N TYR A 131 7.59 -17.23 0.06
CA TYR A 131 7.21 -16.26 1.09
C TYR A 131 5.88 -16.65 1.75
N GLN A 132 5.65 -16.09 2.93
CA GLN A 132 4.40 -16.20 3.68
C GLN A 132 3.74 -14.83 3.80
N ASN A 133 2.44 -14.76 3.54
CA ASN A 133 1.68 -13.51 3.66
C ASN A 133 1.11 -13.34 5.06
N TYR A 134 1.34 -12.16 5.65
CA TYR A 134 0.70 -11.71 6.87
C TYR A 134 -0.18 -10.49 6.58
N PHE A 135 -1.49 -10.64 6.81
CA PHE A 135 -2.51 -9.62 6.54
C PHE A 135 -2.94 -8.89 7.81
N ASP A 136 -1.96 -8.47 8.62
CA ASP A 136 -2.18 -7.83 9.92
C ASP A 136 -2.51 -6.32 9.82
N GLY A 137 -2.32 -5.72 8.64
CA GLY A 137 -2.50 -4.29 8.40
C GLY A 137 -1.49 -3.41 9.13
N LYS A 138 -0.42 -4.00 9.68
CA LYS A 138 0.61 -3.30 10.45
C LYS A 138 1.57 -2.61 9.50
N LEU A 139 1.71 -1.29 9.64
CA LEU A 139 2.69 -0.53 8.87
C LEU A 139 4.12 -0.80 9.38
N SER A 140 5.10 -0.64 8.49
CA SER A 140 6.52 -0.66 8.86
C SER A 140 6.85 0.47 9.85
N PRO A 141 8.03 0.45 10.50
CA PRO A 141 8.49 1.58 11.33
C PRO A 141 8.48 2.94 10.61
N GLN A 142 8.61 2.93 9.29
CA GLN A 142 8.56 4.10 8.40
C GLN A 142 7.13 4.45 7.95
N GLY A 143 6.11 3.76 8.44
CA GLY A 143 4.71 3.97 8.05
C GLY A 143 4.39 3.47 6.64
N LYS A 144 5.19 2.55 6.08
CA LYS A 144 5.03 2.04 4.70
C LYS A 144 4.45 0.63 4.68
N MET A 145 3.79 0.31 3.57
CA MET A 145 3.31 -1.02 3.21
C MET A 145 3.51 -1.21 1.69
N PRO A 146 3.90 -2.39 1.21
CA PRO A 146 4.28 -3.59 1.97
C PRO A 146 5.65 -3.44 2.63
N TRP A 147 5.98 -4.38 3.52
CA TRP A 147 7.31 -4.57 4.11
C TRP A 147 7.56 -6.04 4.40
N ILE A 148 8.83 -6.42 4.57
CA ILE A 148 9.20 -7.82 4.79
C ILE A 148 10.02 -8.02 6.06
N GLU A 149 9.96 -9.22 6.60
CA GLU A 149 10.91 -9.77 7.54
C GLU A 149 11.64 -10.94 6.90
N TYR A 150 12.96 -10.98 7.05
CA TYR A 150 13.78 -12.10 6.62
C TYR A 150 14.99 -12.21 7.55
N ASN A 151 15.20 -13.37 8.14
CA ASN A 151 16.31 -13.63 9.06
C ASN A 151 16.44 -12.58 10.18
N HIS A 152 15.30 -12.23 10.80
CA HIS A 152 15.16 -11.20 11.84
C HIS A 152 15.52 -9.76 11.44
N GLN A 153 15.72 -9.50 10.14
CA GLN A 153 15.88 -8.16 9.60
C GLN A 153 14.60 -7.70 8.92
N GLN A 154 14.27 -6.43 9.09
CA GLN A 154 13.11 -5.81 8.46
C GLN A 154 13.55 -4.89 7.32
N ALA A 155 12.89 -5.00 6.17
CA ALA A 155 13.08 -4.08 5.05
C ALA A 155 11.73 -3.47 4.66
N SER A 156 11.71 -2.15 4.41
CA SER A 156 10.49 -1.45 3.99
C SER A 156 10.76 -0.46 2.85
N GLY A 157 9.73 -0.23 2.04
CA GLY A 157 9.85 0.47 0.77
C GLY A 157 10.25 -0.49 -0.34
N SER A 158 9.43 -0.59 -1.38
CA SER A 158 9.56 -1.58 -2.46
C SER A 158 10.96 -1.62 -3.09
N GLU A 159 11.61 -0.48 -3.29
CA GLU A 159 12.96 -0.41 -3.87
C GLU A 159 14.01 -1.00 -2.91
N PHE A 160 14.03 -0.55 -1.66
CA PHE A 160 14.97 -1.05 -0.65
C PHE A 160 14.74 -2.54 -0.32
N ILE A 161 13.50 -3.02 -0.43
CA ILE A 161 13.20 -4.45 -0.27
C ILE A 161 13.83 -5.26 -1.40
N VAL A 162 13.75 -4.78 -2.64
CA VAL A 162 14.37 -5.44 -3.80
C VAL A 162 15.89 -5.47 -3.61
N ASP A 163 16.51 -4.34 -3.25
CA ASP A 163 17.96 -4.25 -3.00
C ASP A 163 18.39 -5.19 -1.87
N PHE A 164 17.63 -5.21 -0.77
CA PHE A 164 17.89 -6.11 0.37
C PHE A 164 17.82 -7.59 -0.03
N LEU A 165 16.83 -7.99 -0.83
CA LEU A 165 16.71 -9.38 -1.29
C LEU A 165 17.81 -9.74 -2.28
N GLU A 166 18.24 -8.80 -3.12
CA GLU A 166 19.37 -8.99 -4.01
C GLU A 166 20.67 -9.21 -3.22
N GLU A 167 20.93 -8.39 -2.21
CA GLU A 167 22.11 -8.52 -1.34
C GLU A 167 22.11 -9.85 -0.56
N MET A 168 20.96 -10.23 0.00
CA MET A 168 20.85 -11.39 0.90
C MET A 168 20.74 -12.73 0.15
N LEU A 169 20.15 -12.75 -1.05
CA LEU A 169 19.79 -13.98 -1.77
C LEU A 169 20.36 -14.06 -3.19
N GLY A 170 20.99 -13.00 -3.70
CA GLY A 170 21.58 -12.97 -5.04
C GLY A 170 20.55 -12.95 -6.18
N VAL A 171 19.29 -12.60 -5.90
CA VAL A 171 18.24 -12.50 -6.92
C VAL A 171 18.27 -11.14 -7.61
N ASN A 172 18.45 -11.10 -8.93
CA ASN A 172 18.46 -9.84 -9.69
C ASN A 172 17.78 -9.99 -11.06
N LEU A 173 16.57 -9.42 -11.20
CA LEU A 173 15.84 -9.39 -12.49
C LEU A 173 16.44 -8.42 -13.51
N ASN A 174 17.26 -7.47 -13.06
CA ASN A 174 17.89 -6.41 -13.86
C ASN A 174 19.32 -6.79 -14.33
N VAL A 175 19.75 -8.04 -14.11
CA VAL A 175 21.12 -8.50 -14.46
C VAL A 175 21.44 -8.33 -15.95
N ASN A 176 20.44 -8.48 -16.83
CA ASN A 176 20.62 -8.39 -18.27
C ASN A 176 20.50 -6.95 -18.82
N LEU A 177 20.20 -5.96 -17.97
CA LEU A 177 19.98 -4.58 -18.42
C LEU A 177 21.31 -3.84 -18.59
N THR A 178 21.46 -3.09 -19.67
CA THR A 178 22.57 -2.15 -19.83
C THR A 178 22.44 -0.97 -18.85
N PRO A 179 23.51 -0.19 -18.59
CA PRO A 179 23.42 1.02 -17.78
C PRO A 179 22.33 2.00 -18.25
N GLU A 180 22.18 2.16 -19.56
CA GLU A 180 21.14 3.01 -20.17
C GLU A 180 19.73 2.44 -19.93
N GLU A 181 19.55 1.13 -20.10
CA GLU A 181 18.27 0.47 -19.84
C GLU A 181 17.89 0.56 -18.35
N ARG A 182 18.85 0.49 -17.44
CA ARG A 182 18.62 0.71 -16.00
C ARG A 182 18.19 2.15 -15.71
N ALA A 183 18.81 3.14 -16.36
CA ALA A 183 18.43 4.54 -16.22
C ALA A 183 17.01 4.79 -16.75
N VAL A 184 16.66 4.22 -17.91
CA VAL A 184 15.30 4.26 -18.47
C VAL A 184 14.32 3.57 -17.52
N SER A 185 14.67 2.38 -17.01
CA SER A 185 13.85 1.64 -16.05
C SER A 185 13.56 2.46 -14.79
N ARG A 186 14.56 3.18 -14.27
CA ARG A 186 14.38 4.09 -13.13
C ARG A 186 13.43 5.22 -13.47
N ALA A 187 13.60 5.88 -14.62
CA ALA A 187 12.73 6.98 -15.03
C ALA A 187 11.26 6.55 -15.16
N ILE A 188 11.00 5.38 -15.77
CA ILE A 188 9.64 4.84 -15.90
C ILE A 188 9.10 4.44 -14.53
N THR A 189 9.91 3.81 -13.67
CA THR A 189 9.50 3.46 -12.29
C THR A 189 9.04 4.71 -11.53
N THR A 190 9.82 5.79 -11.56
CA THR A 190 9.46 7.05 -10.91
C THR A 190 8.17 7.64 -11.49
N MET A 191 7.99 7.66 -12.81
CA MET A 191 6.74 8.12 -13.42
C MET A 191 5.53 7.30 -12.94
N VAL A 192 5.68 5.97 -12.85
CA VAL A 192 4.59 5.08 -12.42
C VAL A 192 4.25 5.26 -10.94
N GLU A 193 5.27 5.29 -10.07
CA GLU A 193 5.08 5.29 -8.61
C GLU A 193 4.79 6.68 -8.03
N ASP A 194 5.30 7.75 -8.65
CA ASP A 194 5.19 9.13 -8.12
C ASP A 194 4.26 10.04 -8.93
N HIS A 195 3.75 9.59 -10.09
CA HIS A 195 2.81 10.38 -10.90
C HIS A 195 1.54 9.59 -11.23
N LEU A 196 1.64 8.47 -11.97
CA LEU A 196 0.48 7.66 -12.35
C LEU A 196 -0.26 7.13 -11.12
N TYR A 197 0.47 6.63 -10.12
CA TYR A 197 -0.08 6.14 -8.85
C TYR A 197 -1.08 7.13 -8.23
N TRP A 198 -0.73 8.41 -8.12
CA TRP A 198 -1.58 9.40 -7.48
C TRP A 198 -2.87 9.66 -8.25
N THR A 199 -2.83 9.62 -9.58
CA THR A 199 -4.03 9.81 -10.41
C THR A 199 -4.98 8.62 -10.31
N ILE A 200 -4.44 7.39 -10.25
CA ILE A 200 -5.23 6.18 -10.01
C ILE A 200 -5.78 6.14 -8.57
N ALA A 201 -4.96 6.51 -7.58
CA ALA A 201 -5.39 6.60 -6.18
C ALA A 201 -6.50 7.65 -5.99
N TYR A 202 -6.46 8.77 -6.73
CA TYR A 202 -7.56 9.73 -6.77
C TYR A 202 -8.84 9.08 -7.29
N CYS A 203 -8.77 8.39 -8.44
CA CYS A 203 -9.91 7.69 -9.00
C CYS A 203 -10.50 6.69 -7.99
N GLN A 204 -9.65 5.92 -7.30
CA GLN A 204 -10.03 4.88 -6.36
C GLN A 204 -10.60 5.42 -5.04
N TRP A 205 -9.91 6.34 -4.38
CA TRP A 205 -10.23 6.75 -2.99
C TRP A 205 -10.95 8.09 -2.88
N VAL A 206 -11.02 8.86 -3.96
CA VAL A 206 -11.68 10.18 -3.97
C VAL A 206 -12.92 10.16 -4.85
N ASP A 207 -12.80 9.73 -6.10
CA ASP A 207 -13.90 9.82 -7.07
C ASP A 207 -14.85 8.62 -7.01
N ASN A 208 -14.33 7.41 -6.77
CA ASN A 208 -15.10 6.15 -6.75
C ASN A 208 -15.04 5.45 -5.38
N VAL A 209 -15.00 6.24 -4.31
CA VAL A 209 -14.81 5.74 -2.93
C VAL A 209 -15.87 4.73 -2.51
N ASP A 210 -17.12 4.89 -2.97
CA ASP A 210 -18.23 4.00 -2.63
C ASP A 210 -18.06 2.60 -3.25
N GLU A 211 -17.59 2.53 -4.50
CA GLU A 211 -17.29 1.24 -5.15
C GLU A 211 -16.07 0.59 -4.52
N THR A 212 -15.01 1.35 -4.26
CA THR A 212 -13.82 0.88 -3.54
C THR A 212 -14.18 0.32 -2.15
N GLN A 213 -15.12 0.96 -1.45
CA GLN A 213 -15.58 0.51 -0.14
C GLN A 213 -16.22 -0.89 -0.19
N LYS A 214 -16.92 -1.24 -1.28
CA LYS A 214 -17.54 -2.56 -1.46
C LYS A 214 -16.49 -3.66 -1.60
N LEU A 215 -15.32 -3.34 -2.15
CA LEU A 215 -14.22 -4.27 -2.34
C LEU A 215 -13.49 -4.64 -1.04
N LEU A 216 -13.62 -3.82 0.01
CA LEU A 216 -12.96 -4.06 1.30
C LEU A 216 -13.48 -5.33 2.00
N SER A 217 -12.55 -6.23 2.30
CA SER A 217 -12.78 -7.49 3.02
C SER A 217 -12.82 -7.25 4.53
N MET A 218 -13.97 -6.79 5.02
CA MET A 218 -14.24 -6.71 6.47
C MET A 218 -15.58 -7.35 6.80
N THR A 219 -15.57 -8.14 7.87
CA THR A 219 -16.72 -8.87 8.42
C THR A 219 -16.90 -8.52 9.89
N GLY A 220 -18.14 -8.46 10.36
CA GLY A 220 -18.46 -8.22 11.77
C GLY A 220 -19.47 -7.09 11.96
N PRO A 221 -19.99 -6.90 13.19
CA PRO A 221 -21.10 -5.99 13.47
C PRO A 221 -20.77 -4.51 13.21
N LEU A 222 -19.50 -4.14 13.11
CA LEU A 222 -19.02 -2.77 12.85
C LEU A 222 -18.31 -2.64 11.49
N SER A 223 -18.43 -3.63 10.60
CA SER A 223 -17.66 -3.65 9.34
C SER A 223 -17.98 -2.46 8.46
N ASP A 224 -19.24 -2.05 8.36
CA ASP A 224 -19.64 -0.99 7.43
C ASP A 224 -19.21 0.38 7.93
N THR A 225 -19.30 0.62 9.23
CA THR A 225 -18.76 1.83 9.87
C THR A 225 -17.24 1.91 9.75
N LEU A 226 -16.54 0.79 9.89
CA LEU A 226 -15.08 0.75 9.76
C LEU A 226 -14.62 0.95 8.31
N LYS A 227 -15.30 0.31 7.36
CA LYS A 227 -15.06 0.53 5.92
C LYS A 227 -15.29 1.98 5.54
N TRP A 228 -16.41 2.56 5.96
CA TRP A 228 -16.69 3.98 5.72
C TRP A 228 -15.59 4.88 6.30
N LEU A 229 -15.19 4.64 7.55
CA LEU A 229 -14.12 5.39 8.21
C LEU A 229 -12.79 5.27 7.45
N LEU A 230 -12.36 4.06 7.12
CA LEU A 230 -11.11 3.81 6.41
C LEU A 230 -11.12 4.43 5.01
N SER A 231 -12.21 4.28 4.27
CA SER A 231 -12.37 4.89 2.95
C SER A 231 -12.29 6.42 3.02
N HIS A 232 -12.95 7.05 4.00
CA HIS A 232 -12.88 8.51 4.17
C HIS A 232 -11.50 8.99 4.63
N MET A 233 -10.84 8.24 5.52
CA MET A 233 -9.46 8.52 5.93
C MET A 233 -8.49 8.41 4.75
N ASN A 234 -8.57 7.35 3.95
CA ASN A 234 -7.76 7.18 2.74
C ASN A 234 -8.03 8.28 1.72
N GLY A 235 -9.30 8.63 1.47
CA GLY A 235 -9.65 9.73 0.57
C GLY A 235 -9.10 11.08 1.06
N SER A 236 -9.16 11.35 2.37
CA SER A 236 -8.55 12.55 2.95
C SER A 236 -7.03 12.56 2.82
N MET A 237 -6.39 11.42 3.06
CA MET A 237 -4.94 11.26 2.91
C MET A 237 -4.53 11.51 1.45
N VAL A 238 -5.17 10.84 0.50
CA VAL A 238 -4.90 11.01 -0.94
C VAL A 238 -5.03 12.47 -1.36
N ARG A 239 -6.11 13.16 -1.00
CA ARG A 239 -6.26 14.61 -1.30
C ARG A 239 -5.12 15.44 -0.71
N ARG A 240 -4.73 15.18 0.55
CA ARG A 240 -3.67 15.93 1.24
C ARG A 240 -2.31 15.71 0.58
N GLU A 241 -1.92 14.45 0.39
CA GLU A 241 -0.62 14.10 -0.21
C GLU A 241 -0.53 14.60 -1.65
N MET A 242 -1.58 14.41 -2.46
CA MET A 242 -1.63 14.94 -3.82
C MET A 242 -1.52 16.47 -3.86
N TYR A 243 -2.14 17.18 -2.92
CA TYR A 243 -1.98 18.63 -2.82
C TYR A 243 -0.54 19.00 -2.43
N GLY A 244 0.13 18.20 -1.59
CA GLY A 244 1.57 18.33 -1.33
C GLY A 244 2.42 18.17 -2.60
N HIS A 245 2.14 17.13 -3.39
CA HIS A 245 2.83 16.83 -4.65
C HIS A 245 2.60 17.85 -5.77
N GLY A 246 1.46 18.55 -5.78
CA GLY A 246 1.09 19.50 -6.83
C GLY A 246 -0.04 19.02 -7.74
N ILE A 247 -0.15 17.71 -7.99
CA ILE A 247 -1.21 17.13 -8.81
C ILE A 247 -2.60 17.45 -8.25
N GLY A 248 -2.74 17.43 -6.92
CA GLY A 248 -4.01 17.72 -6.24
C GLY A 248 -4.47 19.18 -6.32
N ARG A 249 -3.69 20.07 -6.96
CA ARG A 249 -4.12 21.46 -7.26
C ARG A 249 -4.93 21.57 -8.55
N PHE A 250 -4.88 20.55 -9.39
CA PHE A 250 -5.61 20.50 -10.65
C PHE A 250 -7.07 20.08 -10.44
N SER A 251 -7.92 20.43 -11.40
CA SER A 251 -9.30 19.93 -11.49
C SER A 251 -9.34 18.41 -11.74
N LYS A 252 -10.50 17.81 -11.50
CA LYS A 252 -10.74 16.38 -11.76
C LYS A 252 -10.38 16.01 -13.20
N GLU A 253 -10.84 16.80 -14.17
CA GLU A 253 -10.62 16.58 -15.60
C GLU A 253 -9.14 16.67 -15.99
N GLU A 254 -8.40 17.61 -15.39
CA GLU A 254 -6.96 17.74 -15.57
C GLU A 254 -6.20 16.56 -14.94
N VAL A 255 -6.58 16.11 -13.74
CA VAL A 255 -6.00 14.91 -13.11
C VAL A 255 -6.17 13.68 -13.99
N TYR A 256 -7.37 13.47 -14.54
CA TYR A 256 -7.59 12.38 -15.48
C TYR A 256 -6.80 12.58 -16.79
N THR A 257 -6.64 13.81 -17.28
CA THR A 257 -5.79 14.08 -18.46
C THR A 257 -4.33 13.70 -18.21
N LEU A 258 -3.80 13.92 -16.99
CA LEU A 258 -2.47 13.48 -16.59
C LEU A 258 -2.37 11.95 -16.57
N MET A 259 -3.35 11.27 -15.98
CA MET A 259 -3.45 9.80 -15.98
C MET A 259 -3.41 9.23 -17.41
N GLU A 260 -4.20 9.79 -18.33
CA GLU A 260 -4.23 9.32 -19.72
C GLU A 260 -2.88 9.50 -20.42
N LYS A 261 -2.19 10.62 -20.17
CA LYS A 261 -0.85 10.87 -20.74
C LYS A 261 0.15 9.84 -20.27
N ASP A 262 0.15 9.48 -18.98
CA ASP A 262 1.04 8.45 -18.44
C ASP A 262 0.72 7.08 -19.03
N MET A 263 -0.56 6.69 -19.08
CA MET A 263 -0.96 5.40 -19.62
C MET A 263 -0.65 5.29 -21.12
N ARG A 264 -0.86 6.35 -21.92
CA ARG A 264 -0.47 6.37 -23.33
C ARG A 264 1.05 6.36 -23.51
N THR A 265 1.80 6.99 -22.60
CA THR A 265 3.25 6.94 -22.58
C THR A 265 3.73 5.51 -22.32
N LEU A 266 3.17 4.82 -21.33
CA LEU A 266 3.45 3.40 -21.09
C LEU A 266 3.11 2.52 -22.28
N ALA A 267 1.96 2.76 -22.93
CA ALA A 267 1.57 2.03 -24.13
C ALA A 267 2.58 2.22 -25.27
N THR A 268 3.07 3.45 -25.47
CA THR A 268 4.10 3.78 -26.46
C THR A 268 5.44 3.12 -26.11
N LEU A 269 5.84 3.19 -24.83
CA LEU A 269 7.09 2.61 -24.34
C LEU A 269 7.09 1.08 -24.42
N LEU A 270 5.95 0.43 -24.20
CA LEU A 270 5.80 -1.01 -24.41
C LEU A 270 5.87 -1.35 -25.90
N GLY A 271 5.13 -0.62 -26.75
CA GLY A 271 5.04 -0.89 -28.18
C GLY A 271 4.62 -2.35 -28.43
N ASP A 272 5.39 -3.03 -29.28
CA ASP A 272 5.22 -4.45 -29.60
C ASP A 272 6.08 -5.39 -28.73
N LYS A 273 6.80 -4.84 -27.74
CA LYS A 273 7.68 -5.65 -26.88
C LYS A 273 6.88 -6.53 -25.95
N LYS A 274 7.45 -7.69 -25.60
CA LYS A 274 6.84 -8.62 -24.64
C LYS A 274 6.82 -8.02 -23.23
N TYR A 275 7.92 -7.38 -22.86
CA TYR A 275 8.19 -6.71 -21.59
C TYR A 275 8.79 -5.32 -21.87
N PHE A 276 8.79 -4.42 -20.88
CA PHE A 276 9.18 -3.02 -21.11
C PHE A 276 10.64 -2.87 -21.60
N MET A 277 11.53 -3.76 -21.15
CA MET A 277 12.94 -3.81 -21.56
C MET A 277 13.22 -4.87 -22.63
N GLY A 278 12.20 -5.33 -23.36
CA GLY A 278 12.37 -6.25 -24.49
C GLY A 278 11.79 -7.64 -24.26
N SER A 279 12.63 -8.67 -24.39
CA SER A 279 12.20 -10.09 -24.38
C SER A 279 12.27 -10.75 -23.01
N LYS A 280 13.17 -10.27 -22.13
CA LYS A 280 13.30 -10.69 -20.73
C LYS A 280 12.57 -9.71 -19.82
N MET A 281 12.04 -10.24 -18.73
CA MET A 281 11.39 -9.44 -17.70
C MET A 281 12.41 -8.79 -16.77
N SER A 282 12.04 -7.64 -16.22
CA SER A 282 12.81 -6.90 -15.24
C SER A 282 11.94 -6.45 -14.07
N THR A 283 12.54 -5.83 -13.04
CA THR A 283 11.78 -5.25 -11.90
C THR A 283 10.77 -4.19 -12.36
N LEU A 284 11.00 -3.55 -13.51
CA LEU A 284 10.07 -2.59 -14.09
C LEU A 284 8.72 -3.25 -14.44
N ASP A 285 8.72 -4.47 -14.96
CA ASP A 285 7.48 -5.14 -15.36
C ASP A 285 6.59 -5.42 -14.14
N ALA A 286 7.17 -5.80 -12.99
CA ALA A 286 6.44 -5.93 -11.72
C ALA A 286 5.83 -4.59 -11.28
N THR A 287 6.58 -3.50 -11.44
CA THR A 287 6.15 -2.15 -11.09
C THR A 287 4.97 -1.71 -11.95
N VAL A 288 5.10 -1.78 -13.28
CA VAL A 288 4.06 -1.37 -14.20
C VAL A 288 2.82 -2.25 -14.04
N PHE A 289 2.99 -3.56 -13.91
CA PHE A 289 1.88 -4.49 -13.67
C PHE A 289 1.12 -4.15 -12.38
N GLY A 290 1.81 -3.95 -11.25
CA GLY A 290 1.16 -3.67 -9.97
C GLY A 290 0.26 -2.43 -10.01
N HIS A 291 0.64 -1.42 -10.78
CA HIS A 291 -0.10 -0.16 -10.93
C HIS A 291 -1.21 -0.26 -11.99
N LEU A 292 -0.92 -0.80 -13.19
CA LEU A 292 -1.94 -0.96 -14.24
C LEU A 292 -3.02 -1.97 -13.87
N ALA A 293 -2.71 -2.95 -13.03
CA ALA A 293 -3.69 -3.89 -12.50
C ALA A 293 -4.84 -3.19 -11.75
N GLN A 294 -4.58 -2.05 -11.11
CA GLN A 294 -5.63 -1.28 -10.44
C GLN A 294 -6.64 -0.74 -11.46
N ALA A 295 -6.14 -0.15 -12.56
CA ALA A 295 -6.97 0.31 -13.67
C ALA A 295 -7.72 -0.85 -14.36
N MET A 296 -7.10 -2.02 -14.50
CA MET A 296 -7.68 -3.17 -15.20
C MET A 296 -8.82 -3.87 -14.43
N TRP A 297 -8.70 -4.01 -13.10
CA TRP A 297 -9.54 -4.94 -12.33
C TRP A 297 -10.10 -4.40 -11.01
N THR A 298 -9.75 -3.17 -10.60
CA THR A 298 -10.24 -2.60 -9.33
C THR A 298 -11.16 -1.40 -9.50
N LEU A 299 -11.30 -0.89 -10.73
CA LEU A 299 -12.02 0.34 -11.03
C LEU A 299 -13.07 0.14 -12.14
N PRO A 300 -14.07 -0.75 -11.94
CA PRO A 300 -15.05 -1.10 -12.96
C PRO A 300 -15.87 0.12 -13.40
N GLY A 301 -16.08 0.26 -14.71
CA GLY A 301 -16.85 1.33 -15.34
C GLY A 301 -16.15 2.69 -15.38
N THR A 302 -14.94 2.81 -14.83
CA THR A 302 -14.25 4.11 -14.70
C THR A 302 -13.40 4.44 -15.93
N ARG A 303 -13.01 5.71 -16.07
CA ARG A 303 -12.12 6.20 -17.14
C ARG A 303 -10.81 5.41 -17.29
N PRO A 304 -10.03 5.09 -16.22
CA PRO A 304 -8.82 4.27 -16.37
C PRO A 304 -9.10 2.88 -16.96
N GLU A 305 -10.18 2.21 -16.53
CA GLU A 305 -10.54 0.88 -17.04
C GLU A 305 -10.96 0.95 -18.52
N GLN A 306 -11.85 1.89 -18.85
CA GLN A 306 -12.30 2.11 -20.23
C GLN A 306 -11.13 2.40 -21.16
N LEU A 307 -10.17 3.24 -20.73
CA LEU A 307 -9.00 3.55 -21.54
C LEU A 307 -8.12 2.33 -21.77
N ILE A 308 -7.79 1.56 -20.73
CA ILE A 308 -6.87 0.42 -20.88
C ILE A 308 -7.51 -0.73 -21.65
N LYS A 309 -8.78 -1.06 -21.37
CA LYS A 309 -9.50 -2.15 -22.04
C LYS A 309 -9.98 -1.77 -23.45
N GLY A 310 -10.27 -0.49 -23.70
CA GLY A 310 -10.83 -0.01 -24.97
C GLY A 310 -9.78 0.45 -25.98
N GLU A 311 -8.77 1.21 -25.54
CA GLU A 311 -7.82 1.85 -26.46
C GLU A 311 -6.38 1.32 -26.33
N LEU A 312 -5.93 0.97 -25.12
CA LEU A 312 -4.53 0.59 -24.86
C LEU A 312 -4.36 -0.92 -24.81
N ILE A 313 -4.77 -1.59 -25.91
CA ILE A 313 -4.82 -3.05 -25.99
C ILE A 313 -3.48 -3.73 -25.70
N ASN A 314 -2.36 -3.12 -26.09
CA ASN A 314 -1.03 -3.68 -25.80
C ASN A 314 -0.74 -3.70 -24.28
N LEU A 315 -1.18 -2.70 -23.52
CA LEU A 315 -1.10 -2.68 -22.07
C LEU A 315 -2.06 -3.69 -21.42
N ALA A 316 -3.29 -3.79 -21.90
CA ALA A 316 -4.24 -4.81 -21.42
C ALA A 316 -3.67 -6.22 -21.62
N MET A 317 -3.11 -6.49 -22.79
CA MET A 317 -2.45 -7.77 -23.11
C MET A 317 -1.19 -8.01 -22.26
N PHE A 318 -0.43 -6.96 -21.93
CA PHE A 318 0.67 -7.05 -20.99
C PHE A 318 0.19 -7.45 -19.60
N CYS A 319 -0.85 -6.80 -19.08
CA CYS A 319 -1.43 -7.11 -17.78
C CYS A 319 -1.94 -8.55 -17.73
N GLU A 320 -2.65 -9.00 -18.76
CA GLU A 320 -3.12 -10.39 -18.88
C GLU A 320 -1.97 -11.41 -18.92
N ARG A 321 -0.87 -11.12 -19.64
CA ARG A 321 0.32 -11.99 -19.64
C ARG A 321 0.93 -12.12 -18.24
N MET A 322 1.08 -11.01 -17.52
CA MET A 322 1.64 -10.99 -16.18
C MET A 322 0.73 -11.74 -15.19
N ARG A 323 -0.58 -11.48 -15.23
CA ARG A 323 -1.58 -12.19 -14.42
C ARG A 323 -1.55 -13.69 -14.67
N ARG A 324 -1.65 -14.15 -15.93
CA ARG A 324 -1.68 -15.59 -16.24
C ARG A 324 -0.39 -16.30 -15.83
N ARG A 325 0.76 -15.64 -15.94
CA ARG A 325 2.06 -16.23 -15.63
C ARG A 325 2.34 -16.31 -14.13
N PHE A 326 2.01 -15.26 -13.38
CA PHE A 326 2.40 -15.13 -11.97
C PHE A 326 1.24 -15.24 -10.99
N TRP A 327 0.01 -15.18 -11.47
CA TRP A 327 -1.22 -15.24 -10.68
C TRP A 327 -2.23 -16.19 -11.31
N PRO A 328 -1.88 -17.47 -11.58
CA PRO A 328 -2.79 -18.42 -12.20
C PRO A 328 -4.05 -18.68 -11.36
N GLU A 329 -3.98 -18.45 -10.05
CA GLU A 329 -5.09 -18.55 -9.10
C GLU A 329 -6.01 -17.31 -9.10
N TRP A 330 -5.57 -16.19 -9.68
CA TRP A 330 -6.39 -15.00 -9.82
C TRP A 330 -7.33 -15.16 -11.01
N PHE A 331 -8.48 -15.77 -10.75
CA PHE A 331 -9.57 -15.89 -11.72
C PHE A 331 -10.28 -14.56 -11.89
N VAL A 332 -10.50 -14.18 -13.15
CA VAL A 332 -11.29 -13.01 -13.55
C VAL A 332 -12.50 -13.58 -14.30
N GLU A 333 -13.70 -13.24 -13.87
CA GLU A 333 -14.92 -13.66 -14.57
C GLU A 333 -14.96 -13.00 -15.96
N VAL A 334 -15.26 -13.79 -16.99
CA VAL A 334 -15.10 -13.38 -18.39
C VAL A 334 -16.17 -12.37 -18.81
N GLU A 335 -17.26 -12.23 -18.04
CA GLU A 335 -18.31 -11.24 -18.30
C GLU A 335 -17.81 -9.77 -18.26
N ASP A 336 -16.70 -9.47 -17.58
CA ASP A 336 -16.12 -8.11 -17.47
C ASP A 336 -15.46 -7.57 -18.77
N PHE A 337 -15.46 -8.37 -19.85
CA PHE A 337 -14.96 -7.96 -21.17
C PHE A 337 -16.08 -7.55 -22.13
N TYR A 338 -17.34 -7.82 -21.79
CA TYR A 338 -18.49 -7.39 -22.59
C TYR A 338 -19.02 -6.06 -22.04
N PHE A 339 -18.37 -4.97 -22.43
CA PHE A 339 -19.05 -3.68 -22.40
C PHE A 339 -20.18 -3.76 -23.43
N GLU A 340 -21.43 -3.94 -22.97
CA GLU A 340 -22.58 -3.60 -23.79
C GLU A 340 -22.56 -2.08 -23.97
N GLY A 341 -22.01 -1.64 -25.11
CA GLY A 341 -22.30 -0.30 -25.59
C GLY A 341 -23.80 -0.24 -25.82
N GLU A 342 -24.52 0.52 -24.99
CA GLU A 342 -25.88 0.95 -25.29
C GLU A 342 -25.85 1.77 -26.58
N SER A 343 -25.96 1.07 -27.70
CA SER A 343 -26.34 1.63 -28.98
C SER A 343 -27.55 0.85 -29.45
N GLU A 344 -28.72 1.44 -29.29
CA GLU A 344 -29.94 0.98 -29.94
C GLU A 344 -29.70 0.94 -31.46
N SER A 345 -29.43 -0.24 -31.99
CA SER A 345 -29.44 -0.50 -33.42
C SER A 345 -29.60 -1.99 -33.65
N SER A 346 -30.83 -2.36 -34.01
CA SER A 346 -31.23 -3.70 -34.45
C SER A 346 -30.28 -4.31 -35.49
N GLY A 347 -29.63 -5.44 -35.14
CA GLY A 347 -28.87 -6.27 -36.08
C GLY A 347 -28.34 -7.55 -35.43
N SER A 348 -28.72 -8.70 -35.98
CA SER A 348 -28.37 -10.08 -35.58
C SER A 348 -26.87 -10.32 -35.27
N PRO A 349 -26.53 -11.23 -34.31
CA PRO A 349 -25.15 -11.39 -33.84
C PRO A 349 -24.33 -12.28 -34.76
N THR A 350 -23.18 -11.80 -35.23
CA THR A 350 -22.10 -12.67 -35.75
C THR A 350 -20.76 -12.07 -35.38
N GLY A 351 -20.02 -12.72 -34.46
CA GLY A 351 -18.71 -12.23 -34.03
C GLY A 351 -18.18 -12.96 -32.81
N LEU A 352 -18.06 -14.29 -32.88
CA LEU A 352 -17.28 -15.06 -31.90
C LEU A 352 -15.79 -14.73 -32.10
N LEU A 353 -15.18 -14.04 -31.15
CA LEU A 353 -13.72 -13.99 -31.02
C LEU A 353 -13.26 -15.24 -30.27
N ASP A 354 -12.89 -16.26 -31.05
CA ASP A 354 -12.25 -17.49 -30.56
C ASP A 354 -10.81 -17.20 -30.13
N PHE A 355 -10.59 -17.03 -28.83
CA PHE A 355 -9.24 -16.89 -28.24
C PHE A 355 -8.51 -18.25 -28.06
N GLY A 356 -8.97 -19.32 -28.71
CA GLY A 356 -8.50 -20.69 -28.51
C GLY A 356 -7.21 -21.13 -29.23
N LEU A 357 -6.52 -20.30 -30.03
CA LEU A 357 -5.51 -20.80 -30.98
C LEU A 357 -4.04 -20.41 -30.78
N PHE A 358 -3.64 -19.81 -29.66
CA PHE A 358 -2.20 -19.58 -29.36
C PHE A 358 -1.67 -20.39 -28.17
N SER A 359 -1.96 -21.69 -28.17
CA SER A 359 -1.19 -22.66 -27.39
C SER A 359 -0.74 -23.81 -28.27
N ARG A 360 0.39 -23.62 -28.97
CA ARG A 360 1.39 -24.67 -29.22
C ARG A 360 2.61 -24.16 -30.00
N THR A 361 3.76 -24.74 -29.63
CA THR A 361 5.13 -24.63 -30.18
C THR A 361 5.96 -23.44 -29.65
N ASN A 362 7.21 -23.56 -29.19
CA ASN A 362 8.09 -24.70 -28.91
C ASN A 362 9.07 -24.23 -27.81
N THR A 363 9.20 -25.00 -26.74
CA THR A 363 10.39 -24.96 -25.87
C THR A 363 11.41 -25.92 -26.46
N LEU A 364 12.49 -25.41 -27.02
CA LEU A 364 13.73 -26.16 -27.15
C LEU A 364 14.89 -25.21 -26.86
N ASP A 365 15.72 -25.62 -25.91
CA ASP A 365 17.10 -25.16 -25.72
C ASP A 365 17.84 -25.12 -27.06
N ASP A 366 18.77 -24.18 -27.20
CA ASP A 366 20.12 -24.55 -27.62
C ASP A 366 21.13 -23.44 -27.31
N SER A 367 22.28 -23.91 -26.84
CA SER A 367 23.47 -23.15 -26.46
C SER A 367 24.44 -23.06 -27.65
N ASP A 368 25.19 -21.96 -27.71
CA ASP A 368 26.45 -21.67 -28.42
C ASP A 368 26.96 -22.62 -29.53
N ALA A 369 27.20 -22.04 -30.73
CA ALA A 369 28.48 -22.16 -31.45
C ALA A 369 28.56 -21.23 -32.67
N SER A 370 29.66 -20.48 -32.73
CA SER A 370 30.15 -19.66 -33.84
C SER A 370 30.61 -20.47 -35.06
N SER A 371 30.41 -19.96 -36.29
CA SER A 371 31.47 -19.79 -37.32
C SER A 371 30.92 -19.32 -38.69
N HIS A 372 31.84 -18.81 -39.51
CA HIS A 372 31.73 -17.79 -40.55
C HIS A 372 31.28 -18.20 -41.97
N SER A 373 31.08 -17.14 -42.78
CA SER A 373 31.18 -16.98 -44.25
C SER A 373 29.86 -17.10 -45.02
N GLY A 374 29.50 -16.25 -45.99
CA GLY A 374 30.13 -15.10 -46.64
C GLY A 374 29.40 -14.87 -47.99
N GLY A 375 29.30 -13.63 -48.49
CA GLY A 375 28.91 -13.37 -49.90
C GLY A 375 27.97 -12.19 -50.17
N HIS A 376 28.54 -11.13 -50.74
CA HIS A 376 27.98 -9.83 -51.12
C HIS A 376 26.96 -9.83 -52.28
N SER A 377 26.13 -8.77 -52.40
CA SER A 377 26.25 -7.78 -53.50
C SER A 377 25.37 -6.53 -53.29
N HIS A 378 25.87 -5.41 -53.84
CA HIS A 378 25.50 -4.01 -53.63
C HIS A 378 24.44 -3.46 -54.61
N THR A 379 23.78 -2.35 -54.28
CA THR A 379 23.65 -1.21 -55.22
C THR A 379 23.42 0.13 -54.50
N HIS A 380 24.01 1.20 -55.06
CA HIS A 380 24.24 2.54 -54.49
C HIS A 380 23.16 3.58 -54.86
N SER A 381 23.19 4.69 -54.10
CA SER A 381 22.43 5.96 -54.07
C SER A 381 22.45 6.82 -55.36
N PRO A 382 21.81 8.03 -55.38
CA PRO A 382 22.46 9.25 -54.86
C PRO A 382 21.55 10.33 -54.20
N LYS A 383 22.21 11.25 -53.46
CA LYS A 383 21.70 12.50 -52.84
C LYS A 383 21.53 13.64 -53.87
N SER A 384 20.68 14.62 -53.53
CA SER A 384 20.84 16.03 -53.95
C SER A 384 20.24 16.99 -52.91
N ASP A 385 20.94 18.09 -52.70
CA ASP A 385 20.78 19.14 -51.68
C ASP A 385 19.75 20.26 -52.02
N HIS A 386 19.50 21.09 -50.99
CA HIS A 386 19.19 22.53 -50.98
C HIS A 386 17.71 23.02 -50.93
N SER A 387 17.41 23.80 -49.88
CA SER A 387 17.08 25.25 -49.95
C SER A 387 15.73 25.76 -49.38
N LEU A 388 15.85 26.71 -48.42
CA LEU A 388 15.07 27.94 -48.14
C LEU A 388 13.65 27.86 -47.56
N PHE A 389 13.50 28.33 -46.31
CA PHE A 389 12.90 29.65 -46.04
C PHE A 389 13.34 30.20 -44.67
N ASP A 390 14.05 31.32 -44.71
CA ASP A 390 14.30 32.26 -43.60
C ASP A 390 13.09 33.19 -43.41
N SER A 391 12.87 33.64 -42.18
CA SER A 391 12.24 34.94 -41.92
C SER A 391 12.74 35.47 -40.58
N ASP A 392 13.78 36.31 -40.67
CA ASP A 392 14.17 37.28 -39.66
C ASP A 392 13.11 38.39 -39.52
N VAL A 393 12.86 38.83 -38.28
CA VAL A 393 12.70 40.25 -37.95
C VAL A 393 13.40 40.50 -36.61
N GLY A 394 14.61 41.06 -36.69
CA GLY A 394 15.26 41.84 -35.62
C GLY A 394 14.57 43.20 -35.43
N THR A 395 14.91 44.09 -34.52
CA THR A 395 16.12 44.32 -33.71
C THR A 395 15.79 45.52 -32.81
N GLY A 396 16.51 45.65 -31.69
CA GLY A 396 16.82 46.94 -31.07
C GLY A 396 16.15 47.17 -29.71
N SER A 397 16.85 47.50 -28.63
CA SER A 397 18.24 47.95 -28.50
C SER A 397 18.77 47.72 -27.07
N GLU A 398 19.97 47.15 -27.02
CA GLU A 398 21.17 47.60 -26.29
C GLU A 398 21.04 48.11 -24.84
N ASN A 399 21.72 47.40 -23.92
CA ASN A 399 22.94 47.93 -23.31
C ASN A 399 23.85 46.79 -22.81
N ASP A 400 25.04 46.76 -23.41
CA ASP A 400 26.18 45.91 -23.10
C ASP A 400 26.82 46.23 -21.72
N ILE A 401 27.55 45.26 -21.14
CA ILE A 401 29.04 45.26 -21.03
C ILE A 401 29.53 44.37 -19.86
N GLN A 402 30.39 43.42 -20.27
CA GLN A 402 31.53 42.74 -19.61
C GLN A 402 31.38 41.54 -18.67
N LEU A 403 31.71 40.41 -19.30
CA LEU A 403 32.29 39.17 -18.79
C LEU A 403 33.62 39.37 -18.05
N LYS A 404 33.84 38.53 -17.03
CA LYS A 404 35.14 38.27 -16.40
C LYS A 404 35.57 36.85 -16.81
N GLU A 405 36.71 36.78 -17.46
CA GLU A 405 37.43 35.58 -17.88
C GLU A 405 38.46 35.24 -16.78
N GLU A 406 38.45 34.03 -16.23
CA GLU A 406 39.53 33.53 -15.38
C GLU A 406 40.07 32.20 -15.92
N LEU A 407 41.39 32.17 -15.96
CA LEU A 407 42.31 31.31 -16.67
C LEU A 407 42.65 30.08 -15.80
N ILE A 408 42.64 28.87 -16.36
CA ILE A 408 43.26 27.67 -15.77
C ILE A 408 44.53 27.35 -16.58
N PRO A 409 45.70 27.16 -15.94
CA PRO A 409 46.85 26.56 -16.62
C PRO A 409 47.03 25.07 -16.29
N ASP A 410 47.39 24.34 -17.34
CA ASP A 410 47.81 22.94 -17.38
C ASP A 410 49.07 22.66 -16.53
N LEU A 411 49.17 21.44 -16.01
CA LEU A 411 50.41 20.86 -15.49
C LEU A 411 50.53 19.41 -15.96
N GLU A 412 51.47 19.18 -16.89
CA GLU A 412 52.04 17.86 -17.17
C GLU A 412 53.48 17.77 -16.63
N ASP A 413 53.72 16.62 -16.01
CA ASP A 413 54.93 15.77 -16.03
C ASP A 413 56.18 16.11 -15.20
N GLY A 414 56.71 15.07 -14.56
CA GLY A 414 58.16 14.94 -14.32
C GLY A 414 58.65 14.64 -12.91
N ARG A 415 58.76 13.33 -12.61
CA ARG A 415 59.85 12.65 -11.87
C ARG A 415 59.95 12.73 -10.33
N ASP A 416 59.67 11.58 -9.72
CA ASP A 416 60.64 10.61 -9.17
C ASP A 416 61.59 11.01 -8.00
N TRP A 417 61.52 10.14 -6.96
CA TRP A 417 62.52 9.76 -5.95
C TRP A 417 62.63 10.48 -4.59
N LEU A 418 62.22 9.70 -3.56
CA LEU A 418 62.97 9.29 -2.35
C LEU A 418 62.44 9.72 -0.96
N THR A 419 62.25 8.66 -0.17
CA THR A 419 62.49 8.49 1.27
C THR A 419 61.48 9.01 2.29
N GLY A 420 60.99 8.07 3.13
CA GLY A 420 60.59 8.36 4.50
C GLY A 420 59.48 7.50 5.07
N ASP A 421 59.70 6.19 5.20
CA ASP A 421 59.07 5.41 6.28
C ASP A 421 59.67 5.89 7.62
N ASP A 422 58.81 6.19 8.60
CA ASP A 422 58.91 5.80 10.03
C ASP A 422 58.05 6.73 10.90
N ALA A 423 56.94 6.19 11.42
CA ALA A 423 56.43 6.27 12.81
C ALA A 423 54.90 6.11 12.89
#